data_AF-A0A5C7W600-F1
#
_entry.id   AF-A0A5C7W600-F1
#
_cell.length_a   1.000
_cell.length_b   1.000
_cell.length_c   1.000
_cell.angle_alpha   90.00
_cell.angle_beta   90.00
_cell.angle_gamma   90.00
#
_symmetry.space_group_name_H-M   'P 1'
#
loop_
_entity.id
_entity.type
_entity.pdbx_description
1 polymer ?
#
loop_
_entity_poly.entity_id
_entity_poly.type
_entity_poly.pdbx_seq_one_letter_code
_entity_poly.pdbx_strand_id
1 'polypeptide(L)'
;VKLLRQRLDQLPLPKEFDCRILQVRRGDVDLVPTADLELEYGDQVGVLAAPEHLGKFTAIFGDSVNAEAQFSFMSFGLGMAAGGLLGLVPIPIPGLGTVSLGAAGGVIVAALVFGYLRRLGPFNWTLPQVANTILRNFGLTLFLAGVGMSSGEPFVSNIAQDGLPLLLAGVIQVAVVVLIVIFGGWFVLRMKYDDLLGIASGATGNPAILAYGNQLTPTGRPDMGYAMIFPGVGTILKIVLVQVMLGTEAGVDVDAQPSPD
;
A
#
# COMPACT_ATOMS: atom_id res chain seq x y z
N VAL A 1 5.85 -18.45 -22.24
CA VAL A 1 7.10 -17.71 -21.86
C VAL A 1 7.67 -16.80 -22.97
N LYS A 2 7.11 -16.77 -24.20
CA LYS A 2 7.72 -16.05 -25.35
C LYS A 2 7.11 -14.68 -25.72
N LEU A 3 6.23 -14.11 -24.88
CA LEU A 3 5.39 -12.93 -25.23
C LEU A 3 5.51 -11.74 -24.26
N LEU A 4 6.46 -11.79 -23.32
CA LEU A 4 6.59 -10.76 -22.28
C LEU A 4 7.19 -9.47 -22.84
N ARG A 5 6.58 -8.32 -22.51
CA ARG A 5 6.95 -6.97 -23.01
C ARG A 5 6.79 -6.77 -24.52
N GLN A 6 5.88 -7.52 -25.14
CA GLN A 6 5.46 -7.23 -26.51
C GLN A 6 4.20 -6.37 -26.47
N ARG A 7 4.14 -5.40 -27.37
CA ARG A 7 2.95 -4.60 -27.61
C ARG A 7 1.87 -5.45 -28.26
N LEU A 8 0.62 -5.07 -28.02
CA LEU A 8 -0.54 -5.81 -28.50
C LEU A 8 -0.57 -5.97 -30.04
N ASP A 9 -0.02 -4.99 -30.77
CA ASP A 9 0.10 -4.96 -32.23
C ASP A 9 1.17 -5.91 -32.80
N GLN A 10 2.17 -6.29 -32.00
CA GLN A 10 3.31 -7.11 -32.37
C GLN A 10 3.17 -8.57 -31.91
N LEU A 11 2.07 -8.89 -31.23
CA LEU A 11 1.77 -10.26 -30.87
C LEU A 11 1.70 -11.12 -32.15
N PRO A 12 2.33 -12.30 -32.18
CA PRO A 12 2.19 -13.27 -33.26
C PRO A 12 0.79 -13.91 -33.19
N LEU A 13 -0.26 -13.09 -33.29
CA LEU A 13 -1.62 -13.55 -33.53
C LEU A 13 -1.64 -14.05 -34.97
N PRO A 14 -2.00 -15.31 -35.22
CA PRO A 14 -2.03 -15.81 -36.59
C PRO A 14 -3.05 -14.99 -37.37
N LYS A 15 -2.61 -14.31 -38.43
CA LYS A 15 -3.44 -13.42 -39.29
C LYS A 15 -4.59 -14.14 -40.01
N GLU A 16 -4.70 -15.46 -39.85
CA GLU A 16 -5.71 -16.33 -40.46
C GLU A 16 -6.97 -16.52 -39.60
N PHE A 17 -7.01 -16.00 -38.37
CA PHE A 17 -8.16 -16.18 -37.47
C PHE A 17 -8.82 -14.85 -37.12
N ASP A 18 -10.15 -14.80 -37.26
CA ASP A 18 -10.98 -13.68 -36.82
C ASP A 18 -11.08 -13.75 -35.28
N CYS A 19 -10.10 -13.13 -34.62
CA CYS A 19 -9.92 -13.18 -33.18
C CYS A 19 -9.82 -11.75 -32.63
N ARG A 20 -10.62 -11.47 -31.60
CA ARG A 20 -10.66 -10.14 -30.98
C ARG A 20 -10.33 -10.24 -29.50
N ILE A 21 -9.32 -9.49 -29.08
CA ILE A 21 -9.04 -9.28 -27.65
C ILE A 21 -10.16 -8.38 -27.11
N LEU A 22 -10.95 -8.91 -26.19
CA LEU A 22 -12.09 -8.19 -25.59
C LEU A 22 -11.66 -7.35 -24.39
N GLN A 23 -10.75 -7.88 -23.57
CA GLN A 23 -10.31 -7.26 -22.33
C GLN A 23 -8.93 -7.76 -21.95
N VAL A 24 -8.13 -6.89 -21.33
CA VAL A 24 -6.91 -7.28 -20.64
C VAL A 24 -7.08 -6.90 -19.18
N ARG A 25 -7.14 -7.88 -18.29
CA ARG A 25 -7.24 -7.65 -16.86
C ARG A 25 -5.88 -7.80 -16.20
N ARG A 26 -5.38 -6.73 -15.59
CA ARG A 26 -4.13 -6.70 -14.82
C ARG A 26 -4.46 -6.51 -13.34
N GLY A 27 -4.45 -7.60 -12.58
CA GLY A 27 -4.99 -7.58 -11.21
C GLY A 27 -6.48 -7.24 -11.23
N ASP A 28 -6.88 -6.14 -10.56
CA ASP A 28 -8.28 -5.66 -10.51
C ASP A 28 -8.60 -4.57 -11.54
N VAL A 29 -7.66 -4.24 -12.44
CA VAL A 29 -7.87 -3.20 -13.46
C VAL A 29 -8.16 -3.85 -14.80
N ASP A 30 -9.35 -3.59 -15.33
CA ASP A 30 -9.67 -3.85 -16.74
C ASP A 30 -9.02 -2.76 -17.59
N LEU A 31 -7.96 -3.14 -18.31
CA LEU A 31 -7.23 -2.31 -19.24
C LEU A 31 -7.91 -2.41 -20.62
N VAL A 32 -8.10 -1.24 -21.23
CA VAL A 32 -8.57 -1.17 -22.61
C VAL A 32 -7.47 -1.73 -23.51
N PRO A 33 -7.76 -2.74 -24.35
CA PRO A 33 -6.79 -3.32 -25.25
C PRO A 33 -6.46 -2.34 -26.39
N THR A 34 -5.50 -1.45 -26.14
CA THR A 34 -4.96 -0.49 -27.10
C THR A 34 -3.71 -1.09 -27.76
N ALA A 35 -3.38 -0.68 -28.99
CA ALA A 35 -2.27 -1.24 -29.76
C ALA A 35 -0.89 -1.09 -29.09
N ASP A 36 -0.73 -0.05 -28.26
CA ASP A 36 0.47 0.28 -27.49
C ASP A 36 0.54 -0.41 -26.12
N LEU A 37 -0.49 -1.16 -25.72
CA LEU A 37 -0.51 -1.84 -24.44
C LEU A 37 0.52 -2.98 -24.42
N GLU A 38 1.53 -2.87 -23.55
CA GLU A 38 2.52 -3.92 -23.32
C GLU A 38 1.97 -4.95 -22.34
N LEU A 39 1.97 -6.22 -22.75
CA LEU A 39 1.55 -7.32 -21.88
C LEU A 39 2.61 -7.64 -20.83
N GLU A 40 2.15 -7.72 -19.58
CA GLU A 40 2.95 -8.08 -18.42
C GLU A 40 2.65 -9.51 -17.95
N TYR A 41 3.59 -10.08 -17.20
CA TYR A 41 3.38 -11.39 -16.58
C TYR A 41 2.22 -11.32 -15.58
N GLY A 42 1.21 -12.17 -15.76
CA GLY A 42 0.01 -12.20 -14.92
C GLY A 42 -1.21 -11.46 -15.49
N ASP A 43 -1.08 -10.82 -16.65
CA ASP A 43 -2.22 -10.25 -17.37
C ASP A 43 -3.17 -11.38 -17.83
N GLN A 44 -4.44 -11.23 -17.52
CA GLN A 44 -5.50 -12.12 -17.99
C GLN A 44 -6.11 -11.52 -19.26
N VAL A 45 -5.85 -12.15 -20.40
CA VAL A 45 -6.35 -11.68 -21.70
C VAL A 45 -7.65 -12.42 -22.02
N GLY A 46 -8.76 -11.70 -22.07
CA GLY A 46 -10.03 -12.20 -22.55
C GLY A 46 -10.06 -12.18 -24.08
N VAL A 47 -10.20 -13.34 -24.69
CA VAL A 47 -10.13 -13.51 -26.14
C VAL A 47 -11.45 -14.07 -26.66
N LEU A 48 -11.99 -13.46 -27.73
CA LEU A 48 -13.11 -14.01 -28.49
C LEU A 48 -12.56 -14.68 -29.76
N ALA A 49 -12.73 -16.00 -29.85
CA ALA A 49 -12.32 -16.80 -31.00
C ALA A 49 -13.28 -18.00 -31.21
N ALA A 50 -13.27 -18.58 -32.41
CA ALA A 50 -14.02 -19.80 -32.70
C ALA A 50 -13.56 -20.97 -31.80
N PRO A 51 -14.47 -21.84 -31.31
CA PRO A 51 -14.15 -22.91 -30.35
C PRO A 51 -13.01 -23.85 -30.78
N GLU A 52 -12.93 -24.11 -32.08
CA GLU A 52 -11.90 -24.92 -32.74
C GLU A 52 -10.48 -24.31 -32.67
N HIS A 53 -10.37 -23.01 -32.42
CA HIS A 53 -9.09 -22.29 -32.36
C HIS A 53 -8.64 -21.94 -30.94
N LEU A 54 -9.47 -22.18 -29.92
CA LEU A 54 -9.15 -21.94 -28.52
C LEU A 54 -7.89 -22.72 -28.09
N GLY A 55 -7.75 -23.99 -28.50
CA GLY A 55 -6.58 -24.80 -28.16
C GLY A 55 -5.25 -24.26 -28.68
N LYS A 56 -5.26 -23.54 -29.82
CA LYS A 56 -4.05 -22.88 -30.36
C LYS A 56 -3.71 -21.60 -29.59
N PHE A 57 -4.73 -20.86 -29.11
CA PHE A 57 -4.55 -19.71 -28.24
C PHE A 57 -4.01 -20.11 -26.87
N THR A 58 -4.58 -21.16 -26.30
CA THR A 58 -4.10 -21.81 -25.08
C THR A 58 -2.62 -22.22 -25.18
N ALA A 59 -2.14 -22.67 -26.34
CA ALA A 59 -0.72 -23.00 -26.51
C ALA A 59 0.21 -21.77 -26.55
N ILE A 60 -0.31 -20.61 -26.98
CA ILE A 60 0.43 -19.35 -27.12
C ILE A 60 0.43 -18.56 -25.79
N PHE A 61 -0.74 -18.43 -25.16
CA PHE A 61 -0.96 -17.65 -23.94
C PHE A 61 -0.91 -18.50 -22.66
N GLY A 62 -1.10 -19.83 -22.76
CA GLY A 62 -1.19 -20.77 -21.64
C GLY A 62 -2.64 -21.00 -21.18
N ASP A 63 -3.04 -22.26 -20.95
CA ASP A 63 -4.30 -22.60 -20.25
C ASP A 63 -4.05 -22.54 -18.76
N SER A 64 -4.00 -21.32 -18.24
CA SER A 64 -3.68 -21.19 -16.83
C SER A 64 -4.19 -19.91 -16.23
N VAL A 65 -5.51 -19.81 -16.12
CA VAL A 65 -6.13 -19.15 -14.97
C VAL A 65 -5.70 -19.85 -13.65
N ASN A 66 -5.21 -21.11 -13.75
CA ASN A 66 -4.89 -21.99 -12.62
C ASN A 66 -3.42 -22.45 -12.47
N ALA A 67 -2.46 -21.97 -13.30
CA ALA A 67 -1.04 -22.27 -13.05
C ALA A 67 -0.55 -21.35 -11.94
N GLU A 68 -0.79 -21.80 -10.71
CA GLU A 68 0.07 -21.53 -9.59
C GLU A 68 0.40 -20.04 -9.41
N ALA A 69 -0.64 -19.28 -9.08
CA ALA A 69 -0.51 -18.26 -8.06
C ALA A 69 -0.19 -18.94 -6.71
N GLN A 70 0.85 -19.77 -6.66
CA GLN A 70 1.35 -20.38 -5.44
C GLN A 70 1.95 -19.25 -4.63
N PHE A 71 1.23 -18.86 -3.58
CA PHE A 71 1.77 -18.01 -2.55
C PHE A 71 3.03 -18.67 -2.00
N SER A 72 4.20 -18.13 -2.34
CA SER A 72 5.47 -18.63 -1.84
C SER A 72 5.66 -18.11 -0.42
N PHE A 73 5.27 -18.92 0.57
CA PHE A 73 5.55 -18.65 1.99
C PHE A 73 7.04 -18.42 2.24
N MET A 74 7.90 -19.10 1.47
CA MET A 74 9.35 -18.94 1.53
C MET A 74 9.79 -17.54 1.10
N SER A 75 9.29 -17.04 -0.05
CA SER A 75 9.58 -15.68 -0.52
C SER A 75 9.05 -14.65 0.48
N PHE A 76 7.81 -14.83 0.96
CA PHE A 76 7.22 -13.92 1.93
C PHE A 76 8.03 -13.85 3.24
N GLY A 77 8.38 -15.01 3.80
CA GLY A 77 9.20 -15.09 5.02
C GLY A 77 10.60 -14.51 4.84
N LEU A 78 11.27 -14.79 3.72
CA LEU A 78 12.58 -14.19 3.39
C LEU A 78 12.48 -12.67 3.25
N GLY A 79 11.43 -12.17 2.59
CA GLY A 79 11.18 -10.74 2.45
C GLY A 79 11.01 -10.05 3.80
N MET A 80 10.21 -10.63 4.70
CA MET A 80 10.03 -10.11 6.05
C MET A 80 11.32 -10.18 6.89
N ALA A 81 12.05 -11.30 6.83
CA ALA A 81 13.30 -11.47 7.57
C ALA A 81 14.39 -10.50 7.08
N ALA A 82 14.60 -10.41 5.77
CA ALA A 82 15.54 -9.47 5.16
C ALA A 82 15.15 -8.02 5.47
N GLY A 83 13.85 -7.69 5.41
CA GLY A 83 13.33 -6.38 5.78
C GLY A 83 13.55 -6.03 7.25
N GLY A 84 13.30 -6.98 8.16
CA GLY A 84 13.57 -6.79 9.58
C GLY A 84 15.07 -6.54 9.85
N LEU A 85 15.95 -7.32 9.21
CA LEU A 85 17.40 -7.15 9.31
C LEU A 85 17.86 -5.80 8.74
N LEU A 86 17.34 -5.39 7.58
CA LEU A 86 17.59 -4.07 7.01
C LEU A 86 17.12 -2.95 7.93
N GLY A 87 16.01 -3.16 8.64
CA GLY A 87 15.49 -2.23 9.63
C GLY A 87 16.46 -1.96 10.78
N LEU A 88 17.24 -2.96 11.18
CA LEU A 88 18.21 -2.84 12.26
C LEU A 88 19.50 -2.12 11.86
N VAL A 89 19.75 -1.90 10.56
CA VAL A 89 20.95 -1.22 10.09
C VAL A 89 20.89 0.26 10.53
N PRO A 90 21.83 0.73 11.37
CA PRO A 90 21.86 2.12 11.77
C PRO A 90 22.36 2.98 10.61
N ILE A 91 21.58 3.99 10.22
CA ILE A 91 21.96 4.95 9.19
C ILE A 91 22.43 6.23 9.89
N PRO A 92 23.73 6.57 9.81
CA PRO A 92 24.21 7.85 10.33
C PRO A 92 23.72 8.97 9.42
N ILE A 93 22.90 9.87 9.95
CA ILE A 93 22.43 11.07 9.25
C ILE A 93 23.24 12.26 9.78
N PRO A 94 24.02 12.97 8.93
CA PRO A 94 24.76 14.15 9.35
C PRO A 94 23.82 15.19 9.97
N GLY A 95 24.06 15.55 11.24
CA GLY A 95 23.28 16.56 11.98
C GLY A 95 22.14 16.03 12.87
N LEU A 96 21.67 14.79 12.68
CA LEU A 96 20.54 14.20 13.43
C LEU A 96 20.92 12.93 14.23
N GLY A 97 22.18 12.47 14.14
CA GLY A 97 22.66 11.27 14.82
C GLY A 97 22.43 9.99 14.02
N THR A 98 22.47 8.84 14.70
CA THR A 98 22.21 7.52 14.08
C THR A 98 20.72 7.18 14.18
N VAL A 99 20.05 7.10 13.03
CA VAL A 99 18.65 6.72 12.95
C VAL A 99 18.54 5.33 12.34
N SER A 100 17.81 4.44 13.00
CA SER A 100 17.43 3.14 12.45
C SER A 100 16.05 3.25 11.83
N LEU A 101 15.82 2.57 10.70
CA LEU A 101 14.49 2.49 10.08
C LEU A 101 13.47 1.75 10.96
N GLY A 102 13.95 0.96 11.93
CA GLY A 102 13.14 0.05 12.72
C GLY A 102 12.59 -1.12 11.89
N ALA A 103 12.00 -2.11 12.57
CA ALA A 103 11.49 -3.31 11.92
C ALA A 103 10.44 -3.00 10.84
N ALA A 104 9.53 -2.05 11.12
CA ALA A 104 8.50 -1.66 10.16
C ALA A 104 9.08 -0.96 8.92
N GLY A 105 10.00 0.01 9.11
CA GLY A 105 10.60 0.74 8.00
C GLY A 105 11.43 -0.17 7.10
N GLY A 106 12.24 -1.05 7.68
CA GLY A 106 13.05 -2.02 6.92
C GLY A 106 12.20 -3.00 6.10
N VAL A 107 11.08 -3.49 6.66
CA VAL A 107 10.14 -4.35 5.93
C VAL A 107 9.49 -3.63 4.77
N ILE A 108 9.11 -2.36 4.92
CA ILE A 108 8.55 -1.55 3.82
C ILE A 108 9.57 -1.38 2.70
N VAL A 109 10.82 -1.04 3.02
CA VAL A 109 11.89 -0.87 2.02
C VAL A 109 12.13 -2.19 1.28
N ALA A 110 12.25 -3.30 2.00
CA ALA A 110 12.42 -4.62 1.40
C ALA A 110 11.21 -5.00 0.50
N ALA A 111 9.99 -4.73 0.95
CA ALA A 111 8.78 -4.99 0.17
C ALA A 111 8.74 -4.18 -1.13
N LEU A 112 9.16 -2.91 -1.10
CA LEU A 112 9.27 -2.07 -2.30
C LEU A 112 10.32 -2.61 -3.28
N VAL A 113 11.49 -3.00 -2.78
CA VAL A 113 12.58 -3.54 -3.61
C VAL A 113 12.17 -4.88 -4.23
N PHE A 114 11.74 -5.86 -3.42
CA PHE A 114 11.36 -7.18 -3.93
C PHE A 114 10.08 -7.13 -4.78
N GLY A 115 9.14 -6.24 -4.44
CA GLY A 115 7.95 -5.97 -5.24
C GLY A 115 8.29 -5.40 -6.62
N TYR A 116 9.28 -4.49 -6.70
CA TYR A 116 9.77 -3.97 -7.98
C TYR A 116 10.46 -5.05 -8.82
N LEU A 117 11.29 -5.88 -8.20
CA LEU A 117 12.00 -6.95 -8.93
C LEU A 117 11.06 -8.04 -9.42
N ARG A 118 9.91 -8.26 -8.76
CA ARG A 118 8.85 -9.26 -9.02
C ARG A 118 9.32 -10.72 -8.98
N ARG A 119 10.47 -11.06 -9.56
CA ARG A 119 11.07 -12.39 -9.58
C ARG A 119 12.60 -12.29 -9.47
N LEU A 120 13.19 -13.03 -8.53
CA LEU A 120 14.63 -13.23 -8.42
C LEU A 120 14.94 -14.72 -8.49
N GLY A 121 15.41 -15.18 -9.65
CA GLY A 121 15.72 -16.61 -9.88
C GLY A 121 14.50 -17.53 -9.66
N PRO A 122 14.58 -18.54 -8.78
CA PRO A 122 13.45 -19.43 -8.49
C PRO A 122 12.38 -18.77 -7.60
N PHE A 123 12.68 -17.64 -6.94
CA PHE A 123 11.75 -16.98 -6.02
C PHE A 123 10.82 -16.04 -6.78
N ASN A 124 9.52 -16.31 -6.67
CA ASN A 124 8.48 -15.38 -7.07
C ASN A 124 8.11 -14.47 -5.89
N TRP A 125 8.18 -13.16 -6.08
CA TRP A 125 7.84 -12.13 -5.08
C TRP A 125 6.48 -11.50 -5.37
N THR A 126 5.79 -11.93 -6.42
CA THR A 126 4.41 -11.50 -6.67
C THR A 126 3.46 -12.20 -5.71
N LEU A 127 2.59 -11.41 -5.09
CA LEU A 127 1.55 -11.93 -4.21
C LEU A 127 0.28 -12.18 -5.04
N PRO A 128 -0.29 -13.40 -5.01
CA PRO A 128 -1.63 -13.65 -5.53
C PRO A 128 -2.66 -12.72 -4.87
N GLN A 129 -3.64 -12.24 -5.64
CA GLN A 129 -4.63 -11.28 -5.14
C GLN A 129 -5.41 -11.80 -3.93
N VAL A 130 -5.84 -13.07 -3.97
CA VAL A 130 -6.56 -13.71 -2.87
C VAL A 130 -5.70 -13.76 -1.60
N ALA A 131 -4.41 -14.08 -1.73
CA ALA A 131 -3.48 -14.08 -0.60
C ALA A 131 -3.30 -12.67 -0.02
N ASN A 132 -3.21 -11.65 -0.88
CA ASN A 132 -3.06 -10.26 -0.45
C ASN A 132 -4.26 -9.81 0.39
N THR A 133 -5.48 -10.07 -0.10
CA THR A 133 -6.71 -9.72 0.61
C THR A 133 -6.80 -10.43 1.96
N ILE A 134 -6.46 -11.72 2.04
CA ILE A 134 -6.45 -12.48 3.29
C ILE A 134 -5.42 -11.91 4.26
N LEU A 135 -4.16 -11.73 3.82
CA LEU A 135 -3.09 -11.21 4.66
C LEU A 135 -3.40 -9.80 5.18
N ARG A 136 -3.96 -8.94 4.33
CA ARG A 136 -4.35 -7.58 4.68
C ARG A 136 -5.43 -7.57 5.75
N ASN A 137 -6.51 -8.33 5.55
CA ASN A 137 -7.61 -8.39 6.50
C ASN A 137 -7.15 -8.99 7.82
N PHE A 138 -6.42 -10.10 7.77
CA PHE A 138 -5.88 -10.76 8.96
C PHE A 138 -4.91 -9.85 9.73
N GLY A 139 -3.96 -9.23 9.03
CA GLY A 139 -3.00 -8.30 9.63
C GLY A 139 -3.68 -7.07 10.23
N LEU A 140 -4.67 -6.50 9.55
CA LEU A 140 -5.47 -5.38 10.06
C LEU A 140 -6.28 -5.78 11.30
N THR A 141 -6.89 -6.97 11.31
CA THR A 141 -7.60 -7.48 12.49
C THR A 141 -6.66 -7.67 13.67
N LEU A 142 -5.49 -8.28 13.48
CA LEU A 142 -4.48 -8.43 14.54
C LEU A 142 -3.95 -7.09 15.03
N PHE A 143 -3.71 -6.14 14.12
CA PHE A 143 -3.27 -4.79 14.46
C PHE A 143 -4.32 -4.07 15.31
N LEU A 144 -5.60 -4.07 14.89
CA LEU A 144 -6.68 -3.45 15.65
C LEU A 144 -6.88 -4.12 17.02
N ALA A 145 -6.77 -5.45 17.09
CA ALA A 145 -6.83 -6.18 18.36
C ALA A 145 -5.67 -5.78 19.29
N GLY A 146 -4.45 -5.70 18.77
CA GLY A 146 -3.27 -5.29 19.52
C GLY A 146 -3.37 -3.86 20.04
N VAL A 147 -3.68 -2.90 19.16
CA VAL A 147 -3.86 -1.49 19.53
C VAL A 147 -5.00 -1.31 20.52
N GLY A 148 -6.11 -2.03 20.34
CA GLY A 148 -7.24 -2.00 21.28
C GLY A 148 -6.86 -2.51 22.67
N MET A 149 -6.11 -3.62 22.74
CA MET A 149 -5.63 -4.15 24.02
C MET A 149 -4.59 -3.23 24.69
N SER A 150 -3.63 -2.68 23.94
CA SER A 150 -2.58 -1.81 24.49
C SER A 150 -3.10 -0.45 24.94
N SER A 151 -4.15 0.06 24.27
CA SER A 151 -4.68 1.40 24.53
C SER A 151 -5.83 1.39 25.54
N GLY A 152 -6.35 0.22 25.92
CA GLY A 152 -7.55 0.09 26.76
C GLY A 152 -7.40 0.66 28.16
N GLU A 153 -6.32 0.30 28.87
CA GLU A 153 -6.05 0.82 30.22
C GLU A 153 -5.84 2.35 30.25
N PRO A 154 -4.93 2.94 29.43
CA PRO A 154 -4.77 4.38 29.41
C PRO A 154 -6.04 5.11 28.95
N PHE A 155 -6.83 4.52 28.04
CA PHE A 155 -8.11 5.09 27.60
C PHE A 155 -9.09 5.30 28.76
N VAL A 156 -9.25 4.30 29.65
CA VAL A 156 -10.15 4.44 30.82
C VAL A 156 -9.64 5.53 31.76
N SER A 157 -8.33 5.57 32.01
CA SER A 157 -7.73 6.59 32.88
C SER A 157 -7.90 8.02 32.33
N ASN A 158 -7.69 8.19 31.02
CA ASN A 158 -7.78 9.48 30.35
C ASN A 158 -9.24 9.96 30.21
N ILE A 159 -10.20 9.04 30.01
CA ILE A 159 -11.62 9.40 29.98
C ILE A 159 -12.12 9.86 31.34
N ALA A 160 -11.66 9.22 32.41
CA ALA A 160 -12.08 9.56 33.77
C ALA A 160 -11.71 11.00 34.17
N GLN A 161 -10.65 11.56 33.58
CA GLN A 161 -10.18 12.92 33.85
C GLN A 161 -10.69 13.91 32.78
N ASP A 162 -10.42 13.62 31.50
CA ASP A 162 -10.56 14.57 30.38
C ASP A 162 -11.30 13.97 29.17
N GLY A 163 -12.23 13.03 29.38
CA GLY A 163 -12.84 12.27 28.29
C GLY A 163 -13.55 13.12 27.22
N LEU A 164 -14.29 14.14 27.63
CA LEU A 164 -15.02 14.99 26.69
C LEU A 164 -14.10 15.87 25.82
N PRO A 165 -13.14 16.65 26.39
CA PRO A 165 -12.21 17.43 25.58
C PRO A 165 -11.34 16.54 24.68
N LEU A 166 -10.90 15.37 25.14
CA LEU A 166 -10.13 14.42 24.31
C LEU A 166 -10.95 13.89 23.14
N LEU A 167 -12.22 13.54 23.37
CA LEU A 167 -13.12 13.08 22.31
C LEU A 167 -13.35 14.18 21.27
N LEU A 168 -13.67 15.40 21.71
CA LEU A 168 -13.88 16.53 20.81
C LEU A 168 -12.62 16.87 20.02
N ALA A 169 -11.46 16.88 20.66
CA ALA A 169 -10.18 17.10 19.99
C ALA A 169 -9.94 16.04 18.90
N GLY A 170 -10.19 14.76 19.20
CA GLY A 170 -10.07 13.68 18.22
C GLY A 170 -11.03 13.82 17.03
N VAL A 171 -12.31 14.13 17.29
CA VAL A 171 -13.30 14.36 16.24
C VAL A 171 -12.91 15.55 15.36
N ILE A 172 -12.54 16.67 15.96
CA ILE A 172 -12.12 17.87 15.24
C ILE A 172 -10.87 17.57 14.41
N GLN A 173 -9.87 16.91 14.97
CA GLN A 173 -8.65 16.56 14.26
C GLN A 173 -8.93 15.68 13.04
N VAL A 174 -9.71 14.60 13.20
CA VAL A 174 -10.07 13.72 12.09
C VAL A 174 -10.88 14.48 11.05
N ALA A 175 -11.88 15.25 11.47
CA ALA A 175 -12.71 16.04 10.56
C ALA A 175 -11.86 17.04 9.76
N VAL A 176 -10.97 17.79 10.40
CA VAL A 176 -10.10 18.76 9.74
C VAL A 176 -9.21 18.08 8.69
N VAL A 177 -8.53 16.99 9.05
CA VAL A 177 -7.65 16.29 8.10
C VAL A 177 -8.45 15.73 6.92
N VAL A 178 -9.58 15.08 7.18
CA VAL A 178 -10.42 14.50 6.12
C VAL A 178 -11.01 15.59 5.23
N LEU A 179 -11.49 16.70 5.80
CA LEU A 179 -12.00 17.84 5.03
C LEU A 179 -10.91 18.44 4.15
N ILE A 180 -9.69 18.65 4.66
CA ILE A 180 -8.58 19.16 3.85
C ILE A 180 -8.29 18.23 2.66
N VAL A 181 -8.26 16.90 2.90
CA VAL A 181 -8.01 15.92 1.82
C VAL A 181 -9.14 15.91 0.80
N ILE A 182 -10.40 15.87 1.24
CA ILE A 182 -11.55 15.80 0.34
C ILE A 182 -11.69 17.12 -0.43
N PHE A 183 -11.67 18.27 0.25
CA PHE A 183 -11.82 19.56 -0.42
C PHE A 183 -10.63 19.86 -1.34
N GLY A 184 -9.40 19.66 -0.86
CA GLY A 184 -8.21 19.86 -1.68
C GLY A 184 -8.18 18.91 -2.88
N GLY A 185 -8.40 17.62 -2.65
CA GLY A 185 -8.33 16.63 -3.72
C GLY A 185 -9.50 16.68 -4.70
N TRP A 186 -10.71 17.02 -4.26
CA TRP A 186 -11.88 17.11 -5.13
C TRP A 186 -11.96 18.44 -5.88
N PHE A 187 -11.76 19.58 -5.22
CA PHE A 187 -11.90 20.89 -5.86
C PHE A 187 -10.64 21.35 -6.60
N VAL A 188 -9.45 21.10 -6.06
CA VAL A 188 -8.19 21.57 -6.68
C VAL A 188 -7.67 20.55 -7.69
N LEU A 189 -7.63 19.27 -7.29
CA LEU A 189 -6.99 18.21 -8.08
C LEU A 189 -7.97 17.37 -8.92
N ARG A 190 -9.29 17.55 -8.75
CA ARG A 190 -10.35 16.80 -9.45
C ARG A 190 -10.16 15.28 -9.41
N MET A 191 -9.73 14.76 -8.26
CA MET A 191 -9.46 13.33 -8.08
C MET A 191 -10.76 12.52 -7.95
N LYS A 192 -10.68 11.24 -8.31
CA LYS A 192 -11.78 10.29 -8.12
C LYS A 192 -12.00 9.99 -6.64
N TYR A 193 -13.24 9.69 -6.26
CA TYR A 193 -13.61 9.39 -4.88
C TYR A 193 -12.79 8.23 -4.27
N ASP A 194 -12.56 7.16 -5.04
CA ASP A 194 -11.79 5.99 -4.61
C ASP A 194 -10.35 6.36 -4.21
N ASP A 195 -9.72 7.25 -4.97
CA ASP A 195 -8.35 7.72 -4.69
C ASP A 195 -8.34 8.58 -3.42
N LEU A 196 -9.37 9.42 -3.23
CA LEU A 196 -9.52 10.26 -2.04
C LEU A 196 -9.70 9.46 -0.76
N LEU A 197 -10.43 8.33 -0.80
CA LEU A 197 -10.56 7.41 0.35
C LEU A 197 -9.19 6.85 0.78
N GLY A 198 -8.38 6.44 -0.19
CA GLY A 198 -7.02 5.97 0.05
C GLY A 198 -6.11 7.05 0.65
N ILE A 199 -6.16 8.26 0.09
CA ILE A 199 -5.36 9.39 0.56
C ILE A 199 -5.79 9.82 1.97
N ALA A 200 -7.10 9.88 2.24
CA ALA A 200 -7.64 10.28 3.55
C ALA A 200 -7.25 9.28 4.64
N SER A 201 -7.36 7.97 4.35
CA SER A 201 -6.90 6.93 5.29
C SER A 201 -5.39 6.99 5.53
N GLY A 202 -4.59 7.28 4.49
CA GLY A 202 -3.14 7.44 4.60
C GLY A 202 -2.73 8.68 5.42
N ALA A 203 -3.37 9.82 5.17
CA ALA A 203 -3.09 11.08 5.86
C ALA A 203 -3.48 11.03 7.34
N THR A 204 -4.63 10.44 7.67
CA THR A 204 -5.05 10.20 9.06
C THR A 204 -4.19 9.13 9.74
N GLY A 205 -3.62 8.19 8.97
CA GLY A 205 -2.88 7.06 9.52
C GLY A 205 -3.78 5.96 10.08
N ASN A 206 -5.06 5.95 9.70
CA ASN A 206 -6.04 5.02 10.25
C ASN A 206 -6.43 3.95 9.22
N PRO A 207 -5.94 2.69 9.36
CA PRO A 207 -6.25 1.63 8.43
C PRO A 207 -7.73 1.18 8.48
N ALA A 208 -8.49 1.50 9.53
CA ALA A 208 -9.92 1.18 9.59
C ALA A 208 -10.73 1.96 8.54
N ILE A 209 -10.36 3.22 8.27
CA ILE A 209 -10.98 4.04 7.20
C ILE A 209 -10.77 3.37 5.84
N LEU A 210 -9.59 2.80 5.62
CA LEU A 210 -9.27 2.09 4.39
C LEU A 210 -10.04 0.77 4.25
N ALA A 211 -10.12 -0.02 5.32
CA ALA A 211 -10.91 -1.26 5.31
C ALA A 211 -12.37 -0.98 4.98
N TYR A 212 -12.95 0.09 5.56
CA TYR A 212 -14.30 0.53 5.25
C TYR A 212 -14.42 1.07 3.81
N GLY A 213 -13.45 1.88 3.36
CA GLY A 213 -13.40 2.39 1.99
C GLY A 213 -13.36 1.29 0.93
N ASN A 214 -12.60 0.21 1.17
CA ASN A 214 -12.56 -0.95 0.29
C ASN A 214 -13.88 -1.74 0.25
N GLN A 215 -14.68 -1.70 1.31
CA GLN A 215 -16.03 -2.29 1.29
C GLN A 215 -16.99 -1.45 0.45
N LEU A 216 -16.86 -0.12 0.49
CA LEU A 216 -17.66 0.79 -0.32
C LEU A 216 -17.25 0.77 -1.79
N THR A 217 -15.96 0.60 -2.07
CA THR A 217 -15.42 0.68 -3.42
C THR A 217 -14.31 -0.34 -3.64
N PRO A 218 -14.67 -1.56 -4.11
CA PRO A 218 -13.73 -2.66 -4.29
C PRO A 218 -12.95 -2.53 -5.61
N THR A 219 -12.25 -1.40 -5.79
CA THR A 219 -11.49 -1.09 -7.03
C THR A 219 -9.97 -1.21 -6.84
N GLY A 220 -9.48 -1.52 -5.64
CA GLY A 220 -8.05 -1.60 -5.29
C GLY A 220 -7.31 -0.25 -5.29
N ARG A 221 -7.94 0.81 -5.79
CA ARG A 221 -7.39 2.17 -5.80
C ARG A 221 -7.18 2.76 -4.39
N PRO A 222 -8.10 2.54 -3.41
CA PRO A 222 -7.88 3.04 -2.06
C PRO A 222 -6.60 2.48 -1.43
N ASP A 223 -6.29 1.20 -1.70
CA ASP A 223 -5.07 0.56 -1.20
C ASP A 223 -3.79 1.19 -1.75
N MET A 224 -3.78 1.50 -3.05
CA MET A 224 -2.66 2.22 -3.67
C MET A 224 -2.49 3.62 -3.06
N GLY A 225 -3.59 4.37 -2.90
CA GLY A 225 -3.57 5.70 -2.30
C GLY A 225 -3.01 5.68 -0.86
N TYR A 226 -3.45 4.72 -0.06
CA TYR A 226 -2.94 4.54 1.30
C TYR A 226 -1.44 4.20 1.32
N ALA A 227 -1.01 3.24 0.50
CA ALA A 227 0.38 2.80 0.46
C ALA A 227 1.35 3.93 0.08
N MET A 228 0.92 4.86 -0.79
CA MET A 228 1.73 6.02 -1.20
C MET A 228 1.80 7.10 -0.12
N ILE A 229 0.68 7.40 0.55
CA ILE A 229 0.59 8.56 1.46
C ILE A 229 0.98 8.23 2.90
N PHE A 230 0.68 7.02 3.37
CA PHE A 230 0.87 6.62 4.76
C PHE A 230 2.32 6.74 5.26
N PRO A 231 3.35 6.25 4.53
CA PRO A 231 4.73 6.38 5.01
C PRO A 231 5.19 7.84 5.04
N GLY A 232 4.94 8.61 3.96
CA GLY A 232 5.42 9.97 3.81
C GLY A 232 4.68 10.99 4.68
N VAL A 233 3.47 11.36 4.26
CA VAL A 233 2.68 12.39 4.95
C VAL A 233 2.05 11.83 6.24
N GLY A 234 1.62 10.57 6.21
CA GLY A 234 0.92 9.95 7.33
C GLY A 234 1.80 9.73 8.56
N THR A 235 3.09 9.47 8.37
CA THR A 235 4.02 9.05 9.43
C THR A 235 5.28 9.92 9.49
N ILE A 236 6.12 9.95 8.45
CA ILE A 236 7.42 10.66 8.48
C ILE A 236 7.23 12.15 8.78
N LEU A 237 6.33 12.83 8.07
CA LEU A 237 6.08 14.25 8.28
C LEU A 237 5.63 14.55 9.71
N LYS A 238 4.74 13.72 10.28
CA LYS A 238 4.28 13.89 11.67
C LYS A 238 5.41 13.70 12.66
N ILE A 239 6.26 12.68 12.48
CA ILE A 239 7.44 12.45 13.33
C ILE A 239 8.35 13.68 13.27
N VAL A 240 8.67 14.18 12.07
CA VAL A 240 9.53 15.37 11.92
C VAL A 240 8.91 16.59 12.58
N LEU A 241 7.61 16.84 12.39
CA LEU A 241 6.92 17.97 13.03
C LEU A 241 6.95 17.88 14.55
N VAL A 242 6.73 16.69 15.12
CA VAL A 242 6.83 16.48 16.58
C VAL A 242 8.25 16.72 17.07
N GLN A 243 9.27 16.23 16.36
CA GLN A 243 10.67 16.45 16.73
C GLN A 243 11.06 17.93 16.67
N VAL A 244 10.57 18.67 15.66
CA VAL A 244 10.78 20.13 15.57
C VAL A 244 10.09 20.84 16.72
N MET A 245 8.85 20.45 17.05
CA MET A 245 8.09 21.07 18.15
C MET A 245 8.79 20.85 19.50
N LEU A 246 9.16 19.60 19.81
CA LEU A 246 9.89 19.25 21.03
C LEU A 246 11.30 19.87 21.08
N GLY A 247 11.99 19.94 19.93
CA GLY A 247 13.30 20.59 19.82
C GLY A 247 13.23 22.11 19.98
N THR A 248 12.07 22.71 19.68
CA THR A 248 11.81 24.14 19.91
C THR A 248 11.52 24.40 21.38
N GLU A 249 10.78 23.51 22.07
CA GLU A 249 10.51 23.60 23.51
C GLU A 249 11.78 23.38 24.35
N ALA A 250 12.66 22.46 23.97
CA ALA A 250 13.95 22.24 24.63
C ALA A 250 14.91 23.45 24.54
N GLY A 251 14.66 24.39 23.63
CA GLY A 251 15.37 25.66 23.53
C GLY A 251 14.79 26.80 24.37
N VAL A 252 13.61 26.61 24.98
CA VAL A 252 12.90 27.66 25.74
C VAL A 252 13.07 27.51 27.26
N ASP A 253 13.37 26.31 27.77
CA ASP A 253 13.48 26.05 29.22
C ASP A 253 14.90 26.24 29.82
N VAL A 254 15.87 26.81 29.09
CA VAL A 254 17.25 27.01 29.59
C VAL A 254 17.44 28.36 30.33
N ASP A 255 16.53 29.33 30.18
CA ASP A 255 16.71 30.68 30.75
C ASP A 255 15.91 30.95 32.05
N ALA A 256 15.31 29.93 32.67
CA ALA A 256 14.44 30.10 33.84
C ALA A 256 14.85 29.29 35.10
N GLN A 257 16.15 29.09 35.33
CA GLN A 257 16.64 28.77 36.67
C GLN A 257 17.21 30.02 37.35
N PRO A 258 16.63 30.52 38.45
CA PRO A 258 17.31 31.51 39.28
C PRO A 258 18.52 30.83 39.94
N SER A 259 19.66 31.52 39.93
CA SER A 259 20.87 31.04 40.61
C SER A 259 20.59 30.77 42.08
N PRO A 260 21.10 29.68 42.66
CA PRO A 260 21.24 29.60 44.10
C PRO A 260 22.38 30.53 44.52
N ASP A 261 22.00 31.46 45.41
CA ASP A 261 22.81 32.35 46.26
C ASP A 261 23.33 33.67 45.65
#